data_AF-A0A9Y2IP53-F1
#
_entry.id   AF-A0A9Y2IP53-F1
#
_cell.length_a   1.000
_cell.length_b   1.000
_cell.length_c   1.000
_cell.angle_alpha   90.00
_cell.angle_beta   90.00
_cell.angle_gamma   90.00
#
_symmetry.space_group_name_H-M   'P 1'
#
loop_
_entity.id
_entity.type
_entity.pdbx_description
1 polymer ?
#
loop_
_entity_poly.entity_id
_entity_poly.type
_entity_poly.pdbx_seq_one_letter_code
_entity_poly.pdbx_strand_id
1 'polypeptide(L)' 'MSDNKHLTRPVQQWGEPGEHARVAVLAVHGRQQTPDFMRGVAKDIDAPGVRYYAPHAGGDTWYPRRSPLRFRTTNPT' A
#
# COMPACT_ATOMS: atom_id res chain seq x y z
N MET A 1 23.20 7.59 -1.22
CA MET A 1 21.81 7.48 -0.69
C MET A 1 21.10 6.46 -1.55
N SER A 2 20.53 5.41 -0.95
CA SER A 2 19.78 4.39 -1.70
C SER A 2 18.60 5.07 -2.41
N ASP A 3 18.46 4.80 -3.70
CA ASP A 3 17.31 5.24 -4.49
C ASP A 3 16.08 4.44 -4.02
N ASN A 4 15.33 5.01 -3.07
CA ASN A 4 14.14 4.36 -2.54
C ASN A 4 13.04 4.42 -3.59
N LYS A 5 12.86 3.32 -4.33
CA LYS A 5 11.87 3.19 -5.40
C LYS A 5 10.42 3.51 -4.98
N HIS A 6 10.10 3.49 -3.69
CA HIS A 6 8.77 3.82 -3.16
C HIS A 6 8.54 5.34 -3.03
N LEU A 7 9.60 6.15 -3.08
CA LEU A 7 9.54 7.61 -3.02
C LEU A 7 9.53 8.26 -4.42
N THR A 8 9.57 7.46 -5.49
CA THR A 8 9.65 7.94 -6.87
C THR A 8 8.32 8.48 -7.41
N ARG A 9 7.21 8.20 -6.72
CA ARG A 9 5.86 8.59 -7.13
C ARG A 9 5.21 9.43 -6.04
N PRO A 10 4.42 10.46 -6.42
CA PRO A 10 3.71 11.27 -5.45
C PRO A 10 2.68 10.43 -4.69
N VAL A 11 2.49 10.77 -3.42
CA VAL A 11 1.40 10.20 -2.60
C VAL A 11 0.07 10.66 -3.17
N GLN A 12 -0.79 9.72 -3.56
CA GLN A 12 -2.14 10.08 -3.98
C GLN A 12 -2.96 10.47 -2.76
N GLN A 13 -3.85 11.44 -2.94
CA GLN A 13 -4.70 11.92 -1.86
C GLN A 13 -6.15 12.03 -2.35
N TRP A 14 -7.10 11.78 -1.45
CA TRP A 14 -8.54 11.93 -1.71
C TRP A 14 -9.34 12.06 -0.42
N GLY A 15 -10.66 12.22 -0.57
CA GLY A 15 -11.57 12.55 0.52
C GLY A 15 -11.54 14.05 0.82
N GLU A 16 -11.89 14.39 2.05
CA GLU A 16 -11.98 15.79 2.49
C GLU A 16 -10.63 16.51 2.38
N PRO A 17 -10.60 17.84 2.20
CA PRO A 17 -9.40 18.65 2.41
C PRO A 17 -8.86 18.48 3.85
N GLY A 18 -7.54 18.64 4.03
CA GLY A 18 -6.88 18.37 5.31
C GLY A 18 -7.40 19.24 6.46
N GLU A 19 -7.78 20.48 6.15
CA GLU A 19 -8.38 21.45 7.06
C GLU A 19 -9.79 21.08 7.54
N HIS A 20 -10.50 20.20 6.81
CA HIS A 20 -11.87 19.77 7.13
C HIS A 20 -11.94 18.30 7.57
N ALA A 21 -10.89 17.52 7.32
CA ALA A 21 -10.81 16.13 7.71
C ALA A 21 -10.65 16.00 9.23
N ARG A 22 -11.48 15.13 9.83
CA ARG A 22 -11.40 14.74 11.25
C ARG A 22 -10.42 13.59 11.46
N VAL A 23 -10.18 12.80 10.42
CA VAL A 23 -9.34 11.60 10.44
C VAL A 23 -8.46 11.56 9.20
N ALA A 24 -7.20 11.20 9.38
CA ALA A 24 -6.30 10.85 8.29
C ALA A 24 -6.14 9.32 8.21
N VAL A 25 -6.21 8.77 7.00
CA VAL A 25 -6.01 7.34 6.73
C VAL A 25 -4.82 7.17 5.79
N LEU A 26 -3.88 6.31 6.18
CA LEU A 26 -2.82 5.83 5.31
C LEU A 26 -3.30 4.57 4.58
N ALA A 27 -3.71 4.72 3.33
CA ALA A 27 -4.27 3.65 2.52
C ALA A 27 -3.15 2.87 1.80
N VAL A 28 -2.72 1.77 2.42
CA VAL A 28 -1.63 0.91 1.91
C VAL A 28 -2.20 -0.23 1.07
N HIS A 29 -1.84 -0.28 -0.22
CA HIS A 29 -2.28 -1.35 -1.12
C HIS A 29 -1.51 -2.66 -0.89
N GLY A 30 -2.11 -3.79 -1.26
CA GLY A 30 -1.47 -5.10 -1.25
C GLY A 30 -0.55 -5.35 -2.45
N ARG A 31 -0.01 -6.57 -2.53
CA ARG A 31 0.84 -7.01 -3.66
C ARG A 31 0.04 -7.02 -4.96
N GLN A 32 0.65 -6.53 -6.04
CA GLN A 32 0.04 -6.41 -7.39
C GLN A 32 -1.18 -5.49 -7.45
N GLN A 33 -1.42 -4.71 -6.40
CA GLN A 33 -2.46 -3.69 -6.36
C GLN A 33 -1.83 -2.29 -6.49
N THR A 34 -2.67 -1.30 -6.71
CA THR A 34 -2.29 0.12 -6.80
C THR A 34 -3.11 0.94 -5.79
N PRO A 35 -2.77 2.22 -5.57
CA PRO A 35 -3.60 3.13 -4.78
C PRO A 35 -5.08 3.19 -5.21
N ASP A 36 -5.38 3.02 -6.51
CA ASP A 36 -6.75 3.10 -7.02
C ASP A 36 -7.63 1.95 -6.52
N PHE A 37 -7.05 0.77 -6.28
CA PHE A 37 -7.76 -0.32 -5.61
C PHE A 37 -8.23 0.12 -4.22
N MET A 38 -7.34 0.76 -3.45
CA MET A 38 -7.67 1.26 -2.11
C MET A 38 -8.66 2.42 -2.14
N ARG A 39 -8.64 3.24 -3.20
CA ARG A 39 -9.67 4.27 -3.43
C ARG A 39 -11.04 3.64 -3.67
N GLY A 40 -11.11 2.53 -4.39
CA GLY A 40 -12.33 1.72 -4.52
C GLY A 40 -12.85 1.23 -3.17
N VAL A 41 -11.97 0.62 -2.36
CA VAL A 41 -12.32 0.17 -1.00
C VAL A 41 -12.79 1.33 -0.11
N ALA A 42 -12.14 2.49 -0.19
CA ALA A 42 -12.54 3.68 0.56
C ALA A 42 -13.95 4.17 0.15
N LYS A 43 -14.28 4.08 -1.13
CA LYS A 43 -15.62 4.41 -1.64
C LYS A 43 -16.68 3.43 -1.10
N ASP A 44 -16.36 2.15 -0.97
CA ASP A 44 -17.29 1.15 -0.42
C ASP A 44 -17.53 1.35 1.08
N ILE A 45 -16.52 1.85 1.83
CA ILE A 45 -16.64 2.19 3.25
C ILE A 45 -17.46 3.47 3.45
N ASP A 46 -17.33 4.44 2.55
CA ASP A 46 -18.06 5.72 2.51
C ASP A 46 -18.06 6.50 3.85
N ALA A 47 -16.91 6.52 4.53
CA ALA A 47 -16.77 7.24 5.79
C ALA A 47 -16.58 8.76 5.57
N PRO A 48 -17.46 9.63 6.13
CA PRO A 48 -17.34 11.07 5.99
C PRO A 48 -16.21 11.63 6.86
N GLY A 49 -15.69 12.81 6.51
CA GLY A 49 -14.69 13.50 7.32
C GLY A 49 -13.29 12.88 7.28
N VAL A 50 -12.98 12.07 6.26
CA VAL A 50 -11.71 11.36 6.15
C VAL A 50 -10.85 11.94 5.03
N ARG A 51 -9.57 12.19 5.32
CA ARG A 51 -8.51 12.41 4.33
C ARG A 51 -7.72 11.13 4.14
N TYR A 52 -7.59 10.67 2.91
CA TYR A 52 -6.77 9.51 2.57
C TYR A 52 -5.44 9.94 1.95
N TYR A 53 -4.39 9.21 2.31
CA TYR A 53 -3.05 9.29 1.73
C TYR A 53 -2.64 7.89 1.29
N ALA A 54 -2.31 7.72 0.02
CA ALA A 54 -1.96 6.42 -0.55
C ALA A 54 -0.64 6.49 -1.32
N PRO A 55 0.46 6.10 -0.67
CA PRO A 55 1.73 5.91 -1.36
C PRO A 55 1.64 4.75 -2.36
N HIS A 56 2.32 4.86 -3.50
CA HIS A 56 2.39 3.81 -4.51
C HIS A 56 3.71 3.07 -4.39
N ALA A 57 3.68 1.77 -4.08
CA ALA A 57 4.87 0.96 -4.03
C ALA A 57 5.53 0.83 -5.41
N GLY A 58 6.85 1.05 -5.49
CA GLY A 58 7.61 0.78 -6.72
C GLY A 58 7.50 -0.69 -7.15
N GLY A 59 7.02 -0.93 -8.37
CA GLY A 59 6.76 -2.27 -8.91
C GLY A 59 5.59 -3.00 -8.24
N ASP A 60 4.60 -2.26 -7.71
CA ASP A 60 3.36 -2.77 -7.13
C ASP A 60 3.56 -3.78 -5.98
N THR A 61 4.68 -3.64 -5.25
CA THR A 61 5.01 -4.48 -4.10
C THR A 61 5.92 -3.75 -3.12
N TRP A 62 5.56 -3.75 -1.83
CA TRP A 62 6.34 -3.12 -0.75
C TRP A 62 7.63 -3.86 -0.40
N TYR A 63 7.66 -5.16 -0.66
CA TYR A 63 8.78 -6.03 -0.35
C TYR A 63 9.01 -7.04 -1.50
N PRO A 64 10.23 -7.58 -1.64
CA PRO A 64 10.52 -8.62 -2.65
C PRO A 64 9.59 -9.84 -2.52
N ARG A 65 9.41 -10.61 -3.60
CA ARG A 65 8.77 -11.93 -3.49
C ARG A 65 9.69 -12.81 -2.64
N ARG A 66 9.18 -13.47 -1.59
CA ARG A 66 10.01 -14.42 -0.80
C ARG A 66 10.64 -15.44 -1.75
N SER A 67 11.91 -15.77 -1.51
CA SER A 67 12.53 -16.94 -2.12
C SER A 67 11.66 -18.17 -1.81
N PRO A 68 11.44 -19.12 -2.74
CA PRO A 68 10.78 -20.36 -2.40
C PRO A 68 11.66 -21.06 -1.36
N LEU A 69 11.20 -21.02 -0.11
CA LEU A 69 11.80 -21.76 0.98
C LEU A 69 11.85 -23.23 0.54
N ARG A 70 13.05 -23.72 0.18
CA ARG A 70 13.26 -25.14 -0.09
C ARG A 70 13.38 -25.82 1.26
N PHE A 71 12.31 -26.45 1.73
CA PHE A 71 12.42 -27.45 2.79
C PHE A 71 13.26 -28.60 2.24
N ARG A 72 14.49 -28.75 2.71
CA ARG A 72 15.29 -29.95 2.47
C ARG A 72 14.83 -30.98 3.48
N THR A 73 13.97 -31.92 3.09
CA THR A 73 13.67 -33.08 3.92
C THR A 73 14.93 -33.94 3.98
N THR A 74 15.70 -33.84 5.05
CA THR A 74 16.67 -34.89 5.39
C THR A 74 15.87 -36.00 6.05
N ASN A 75 15.61 -37.07 5.33
CA ASN A 75 15.09 -38.30 5.93
C ASN A 75 16.23 -38.91 6.76
N PRO A 76 16.07 -39.14 8.08
CA PRO A 76 17.05 -39.91 8.83
C PRO A 76 16.89 -41.40 8.46
N THR A 77 18.02 -42.06 8.19
CA THR A 77 18.15 -43.52 8.07
C THR A 77 18.05 -44.19 9.43
#